data_AF-A0A0E2BIF4-F1
#
_entry.id   AF-A0A0E2BIF4-F1
#
_cell.length_a   1.000
_cell.length_b   1.000
_cell.length_c   1.000
_cell.angle_alpha   90.00
_cell.angle_beta   90.00
_cell.angle_gamma   90.00
#
_symmetry.space_group_name_H-M   'P 1'
#
loop_
_entity.id
_entity.type
_entity.pdbx_description
1 polymer ?
#
loop_
_entity_poly.entity_id
_entity_poly.type
_entity_poly.pdbx_seq_one_letter_code
_entity_poly.pdbx_strand_id
1 'polypeptide(L)'
;MQHIKTILKTTGKAAVVLPDNILFEGGAGKTVREKLMETVDLHTILRLPTGIFYANGVKANVLFFDAKPAAKEPWTKNIWFYDYRTNIHHTQKKNPLKLEDLRDFINCYNPENPSKRIIRKKIRKVDGENSLTLRLQLVIRRV
;
A
#
# COMPACT_ATOMS: atom_id res chain seq x y z
N MET A 1 10.88 -6.57 4.67
CA MET A 1 9.61 -7.26 4.37
C MET A 1 9.59 -8.71 4.88
N GLN A 2 10.49 -9.59 4.45
CA GLN A 2 10.52 -10.99 4.90
C GLN A 2 10.53 -11.14 6.43
N HIS A 3 11.28 -10.28 7.14
CA HIS A 3 11.35 -10.27 8.60
C HIS A 3 10.05 -9.83 9.31
N ILE A 4 9.27 -8.92 8.70
CA ILE A 4 8.02 -8.43 9.29
C ILE A 4 6.98 -9.56 9.33
N LYS A 5 6.96 -10.40 8.30
CA LYS A 5 6.10 -11.58 8.24
C LYS A 5 6.44 -12.58 9.35
N THR A 6 7.71 -12.87 9.57
CA THR A 6 8.12 -13.88 10.57
C THR A 6 7.72 -13.52 12.00
N ILE A 7 7.43 -12.24 12.25
CA ILE A 7 7.00 -11.73 13.56
C ILE A 7 5.45 -11.71 13.67
N LEU A 8 4.74 -11.69 12.54
CA LEU A 8 3.28 -11.64 12.53
C LEU A 8 2.69 -13.02 12.85
N LYS A 9 1.72 -13.02 13.78
CA LYS A 9 0.84 -14.18 14.00
C LYS A 9 0.07 -14.48 12.70
N THR A 10 -0.41 -15.71 12.54
CA THR A 10 -1.12 -16.18 11.32
C THR A 10 -2.37 -15.37 10.96
N THR A 11 -2.93 -14.61 11.90
CA THR A 11 -4.06 -13.67 11.72
C THR A 11 -3.69 -12.21 12.00
N GLY A 12 -2.39 -11.92 12.12
CA GLY A 12 -1.87 -10.60 12.43
C GLY A 12 -2.13 -9.62 11.29
N LYS A 13 -2.35 -8.36 11.66
CA LYS A 13 -2.50 -7.24 10.73
C LYS A 13 -1.25 -6.38 10.79
N ALA A 14 -0.81 -5.85 9.65
CA ALA A 14 0.34 -4.95 9.60
C ALA A 14 0.12 -3.79 8.65
N ALA A 15 0.69 -2.64 9.04
CA ALA A 15 0.86 -1.48 8.19
C ALA A 15 2.36 -1.16 8.12
N VAL A 16 2.95 -1.12 6.93
CA VAL A 16 4.40 -0.93 6.75
C VAL A 16 4.65 0.24 5.81
N VAL A 17 5.48 1.18 6.25
CA VAL A 17 5.96 2.30 5.42
C VAL A 17 7.16 1.83 4.60
N LEU A 18 7.08 1.97 3.28
CA LEU A 18 8.14 1.57 2.36
C LEU A 18 8.37 2.64 1.28
N PRO A 19 9.63 2.91 0.89
CA PRO A 19 9.91 3.72 -0.28
C PRO A 19 9.40 3.06 -1.56
N ASP A 20 9.08 3.91 -2.54
CA ASP A 20 8.64 3.55 -3.89
C ASP A 20 9.52 2.44 -4.50
N ASN A 21 10.84 2.53 -4.36
CA ASN A 21 11.80 1.61 -4.95
C ASN A 21 11.51 0.13 -4.61
N ILE A 22 11.09 -0.18 -3.39
CA ILE A 22 10.79 -1.56 -2.97
C ILE A 22 9.58 -2.13 -3.74
N LEU A 23 8.67 -1.27 -4.17
CA LEU A 23 7.52 -1.67 -4.98
C LEU A 23 7.87 -1.88 -6.46
N PHE A 24 8.96 -1.28 -6.96
CA PHE A 24 9.28 -1.27 -8.40
C PHE A 24 10.51 -2.05 -8.80
N GLU A 25 11.44 -2.27 -7.89
CA GLU A 25 12.74 -2.85 -8.21
C GLU A 25 12.57 -4.24 -8.81
N GLY A 26 13.25 -4.48 -9.93
CA GLY A 26 13.31 -5.77 -10.60
C GLY A 26 14.19 -6.76 -9.85
N GLY A 27 14.50 -7.90 -10.48
CA GLY A 27 15.38 -8.91 -9.90
C GLY A 27 14.87 -9.43 -8.55
N ALA A 28 15.70 -9.36 -7.51
CA ALA A 28 15.39 -9.84 -6.17
C ALA A 28 14.13 -9.20 -5.57
N GLY A 29 13.86 -7.92 -5.88
CA GLY A 29 12.67 -7.21 -5.40
C GLY A 29 11.37 -7.82 -5.91
N LYS A 30 11.35 -8.34 -7.14
CA LYS A 30 10.19 -9.03 -7.72
C LYS A 30 9.85 -10.29 -6.94
N THR A 31 10.83 -11.15 -6.71
CA THR A 31 10.64 -12.41 -5.97
C THR A 31 10.16 -12.19 -4.54
N VAL A 32 10.65 -11.14 -3.87
CA VAL A 32 10.20 -10.78 -2.52
C VAL A 32 8.72 -10.34 -2.53
N ARG A 33 8.29 -9.56 -3.52
CA ARG A 33 6.89 -9.13 -3.64
C ARG A 33 5.95 -10.30 -3.95
N GLU A 34 6.35 -11.20 -4.84
CA GLU A 34 5.57 -12.40 -5.18
C GLU A 34 5.36 -13.28 -3.94
N LYS A 35 6.45 -13.62 -3.24
CA LYS A 35 6.39 -14.41 -1.99
C LYS A 35 5.57 -13.73 -0.87
N LEU A 36 5.63 -12.40 -0.80
CA LEU A 36 4.79 -11.66 0.15
C LEU A 36 3.31 -11.86 -0.20
N MET A 37 2.91 -11.62 -1.44
CA MET A 37 1.51 -11.68 -1.88
C MET A 37 0.89 -13.09 -1.85
N GLU A 38 1.70 -14.14 -1.93
CA GLU A 38 1.24 -15.52 -1.73
C GLU A 38 0.78 -15.78 -0.29
N THR A 39 1.29 -15.02 0.67
CA THR A 39 1.16 -15.36 2.11
C THR A 39 0.52 -14.27 2.94
N VAL A 40 0.15 -13.15 2.31
CA VAL A 40 -0.61 -12.06 2.92
C VAL A 40 -1.73 -11.64 1.98
N ASP A 41 -2.77 -11.07 2.56
CA ASP A 41 -3.81 -10.34 1.83
C ASP A 41 -3.46 -8.85 1.86
N LEU A 42 -2.78 -8.36 0.82
CA LEU A 42 -2.46 -6.95 0.62
C LEU A 42 -3.68 -6.24 0.06
N HIS A 43 -4.52 -5.72 0.94
CA HIS A 43 -5.78 -5.11 0.53
C HIS A 43 -5.70 -3.61 0.29
N THR A 44 -4.69 -2.88 0.80
CA THR A 44 -4.64 -1.41 0.65
C THR A 44 -3.23 -0.84 0.55
N ILE A 45 -3.05 0.14 -0.33
CA ILE A 45 -1.84 0.95 -0.47
C ILE A 45 -2.22 2.43 -0.39
N LEU A 46 -1.64 3.14 0.58
CA LEU A 46 -1.71 4.60 0.69
C LEU A 46 -0.43 5.20 0.10
N ARG A 47 -0.55 6.03 -0.94
CA ARG A 47 0.58 6.81 -1.45
C ARG A 47 0.73 8.07 -0.60
N LEU A 48 1.87 8.21 0.07
CA LEU A 48 2.14 9.37 0.91
C LEU A 48 2.63 10.57 0.07
N PRO A 49 2.38 11.81 0.53
CA PRO A 49 2.86 13.01 -0.12
C PRO A 49 4.37 13.15 0.05
N THR A 50 4.97 13.99 -0.78
CA THR A 50 6.40 14.31 -0.66
C THR A 50 6.63 15.34 0.46
N GLY A 51 7.89 15.44 0.93
CA GLY A 51 8.30 16.47 1.89
C GLY A 51 7.96 16.18 3.37
N ILE A 52 7.42 14.99 3.67
CA ILE A 52 7.10 14.55 5.03
C ILE A 52 8.26 13.82 5.73
N PHE A 53 9.23 13.30 4.97
CA PHE A 53 10.43 12.63 5.51
C PHE A 53 11.63 13.59 5.50
N TYR A 54 12.62 13.32 6.37
CA TYR A 54 13.87 14.10 6.44
C TYR A 54 14.67 14.02 5.14
N ALA A 55 14.66 12.85 4.49
CA ALA A 55 15.24 12.68 3.17
C ALA A 55 14.34 13.33 2.10
N ASN A 56 14.76 14.51 1.64
CA ASN A 56 14.08 15.24 0.56
C ASN A 56 13.97 14.38 -0.70
N GLY A 57 12.81 14.41 -1.35
CA GLY A 57 12.55 13.66 -2.59
C GLY A 57 12.18 12.19 -2.41
N VAL A 58 12.27 11.63 -1.20
CA VAL A 58 11.80 10.25 -0.96
C VAL A 58 10.29 10.17 -1.13
N LYS A 59 9.87 9.29 -2.04
CA LYS A 59 8.48 8.90 -2.25
C LYS A 59 8.24 7.60 -1.48
N ALA A 60 7.24 7.58 -0.60
CA ALA A 60 6.92 6.40 0.20
C ALA A 60 5.43 6.07 0.17
N ASN A 61 5.11 4.84 0.54
CA ASN A 61 3.76 4.29 0.62
C ASN A 61 3.57 3.56 1.94
N VAL A 62 2.32 3.45 2.37
CA VAL A 62 1.92 2.56 3.45
C VAL A 62 1.19 1.37 2.86
N LEU A 63 1.70 0.17 3.11
CA LEU A 63 1.07 -1.08 2.69
C LEU A 63 0.33 -1.66 3.89
N PHE A 64 -0.95 -1.94 3.72
CA PHE A 64 -1.79 -2.59 4.73
C PHE A 64 -2.13 -3.99 4.28
N PHE A 65 -1.73 -4.97 5.08
CA PHE A 65 -1.95 -6.37 4.77
C PHE A 65 -2.26 -7.19 6.02
N ASP A 66 -3.05 -8.24 5.81
CA ASP A 66 -3.35 -9.25 6.81
C ASP A 66 -2.50 -10.51 6.51
N ALA A 67 -1.84 -11.05 7.53
CA ALA A 67 -1.21 -12.36 7.43
C ALA A 67 -2.27 -13.43 7.18
N LYS A 68 -1.93 -14.42 6.35
CA LYS A 68 -2.82 -15.53 6.01
C LYS A 68 -2.05 -16.86 6.05
N PRO A 69 -2.73 -17.98 6.32
CA PRO A 69 -2.10 -19.30 6.26
C PRO A 69 -1.68 -19.63 4.81
N ALA A 70 -0.83 -20.64 4.63
CA ALA A 70 -0.46 -21.09 3.30
C ALA A 70 -1.71 -21.57 2.51
N ALA A 71 -1.83 -21.15 1.26
CA ALA A 71 -2.91 -21.55 0.36
C ALA A 71 -2.36 -21.85 -1.04
N LYS A 72 -3.10 -22.65 -1.82
CA LYS A 72 -2.76 -22.94 -3.22
C LYS A 72 -2.94 -21.72 -4.13
N GLU A 73 -3.88 -20.85 -3.79
CA GLU A 73 -4.13 -19.60 -4.50
C GLU A 73 -3.63 -18.39 -3.71
N PRO A 74 -3.22 -17.30 -4.39
CA PRO A 74 -2.91 -16.04 -3.73
C PRO A 74 -4.11 -15.50 -2.96
N TRP A 75 -3.86 -15.05 -1.72
CA TRP A 75 -4.87 -14.41 -0.87
C TRP A 75 -5.26 -13.02 -1.34
N THR A 76 -4.29 -12.26 -1.86
CA THR A 76 -4.53 -10.92 -2.37
C THR A 76 -5.37 -11.01 -3.66
N LYS A 77 -6.65 -10.66 -3.58
CA LYS A 77 -7.56 -10.64 -4.76
C LYS A 77 -7.71 -9.24 -5.35
N ASN A 78 -7.87 -8.23 -4.48
CA ASN A 78 -8.11 -6.85 -4.88
C ASN A 78 -7.25 -5.90 -4.04
N ILE A 79 -6.66 -4.89 -4.70
CA ILE A 79 -5.86 -3.86 -4.01
C ILE A 79 -6.53 -2.50 -4.18
N TRP A 80 -6.70 -1.81 -3.05
CA TRP A 80 -7.22 -0.46 -3.00
C TRP A 80 -6.07 0.54 -2.93
N PHE A 81 -5.95 1.41 -3.92
CA PHE A 81 -4.97 2.50 -3.92
C PHE A 81 -5.64 3.79 -3.48
N TYR A 82 -5.10 4.44 -2.46
CA TYR A 82 -5.48 5.80 -2.10
C TYR A 82 -4.33 6.74 -2.45
N ASP A 83 -4.56 7.68 -3.38
CA ASP A 83 -3.56 8.67 -3.75
C ASP A 83 -3.66 9.92 -2.88
N TYR A 84 -2.79 10.01 -1.87
CA TYR A 84 -2.56 11.21 -1.07
C TYR A 84 -1.23 11.89 -1.43
N ARG A 85 -0.84 11.83 -2.70
CA ARG A 85 0.44 12.38 -3.20
C ARG A 85 0.23 13.39 -4.32
N THR A 86 -0.61 13.06 -5.30
CA THR A 86 -0.80 13.90 -6.49
C THR A 86 -1.42 15.26 -6.09
N ASN A 87 -0.75 16.35 -6.48
CA ASN A 87 -1.13 17.73 -6.15
C ASN A 87 -1.20 18.05 -4.64
N ILE A 88 -0.45 17.31 -3.80
CA ILE A 88 -0.40 17.52 -2.36
C ILE A 88 1.06 17.81 -1.96
N HIS A 89 1.27 18.93 -1.27
CA HIS A 89 2.59 19.37 -0.86
C HIS A 89 2.63 19.66 0.64
N HIS A 90 3.36 18.81 1.37
CA HIS A 90 3.69 19.04 2.76
C HIS A 90 5.16 19.43 2.90
N THR A 91 5.46 20.16 3.97
CA THR A 91 6.83 20.45 4.38
C THR A 91 6.91 20.37 5.88
N GLN A 92 8.00 19.84 6.43
CA GLN A 92 8.12 19.67 7.88
C GLN A 92 7.99 20.98 8.67
N LYS A 93 8.42 22.11 8.09
CA LYS A 93 8.45 23.41 8.78
C LYS A 93 7.20 24.27 8.57
N LYS A 94 6.65 24.32 7.35
CA LYS A 94 5.56 25.26 7.01
C LYS A 94 4.19 24.59 6.90
N ASN A 95 4.15 23.32 6.50
CA ASN A 95 2.91 22.58 6.29
C ASN A 95 3.08 21.11 6.69
N PRO A 96 3.26 20.80 7.98
CA PRO A 96 3.46 19.42 8.44
C PRO A 96 2.18 18.61 8.18
N LEU A 97 2.35 17.31 7.91
CA LEU A 97 1.24 16.38 7.77
C LEU A 97 0.53 16.22 9.12
N LYS A 98 -0.79 16.39 9.15
CA LYS A 98 -1.61 16.26 10.36
C LYS A 98 -2.57 15.07 10.24
N LEU A 99 -3.23 14.72 11.35
CA LEU A 99 -4.22 13.64 11.34
C LEU A 99 -5.45 14.02 10.49
N GLU A 100 -5.83 15.30 10.52
CA GLU A 100 -6.93 15.89 9.75
C GLU A 100 -6.83 15.57 8.26
N ASP A 101 -5.60 15.66 7.73
CA ASP A 101 -5.26 15.42 6.33
C ASP A 101 -5.56 13.98 5.88
N LEU A 102 -5.51 13.03 6.83
CA LEU A 102 -5.73 11.62 6.60
C LEU A 102 -7.17 11.17 6.94
N ARG A 103 -8.05 12.06 7.43
CA ARG A 103 -9.43 11.69 7.80
C ARG A 103 -10.21 11.11 6.63
N ASP A 104 -10.07 11.67 5.43
CA ASP A 104 -10.75 11.12 4.25
C ASP A 104 -10.25 9.71 3.91
N PHE A 105 -8.93 9.47 4.00
CA PHE A 105 -8.36 8.13 3.86
C PHE A 105 -8.91 7.16 4.91
N ILE A 106 -8.94 7.54 6.19
CA ILE A 106 -9.44 6.69 7.28
C ILE A 106 -10.90 6.30 7.04
N ASN A 107 -11.74 7.27 6.66
CA ASN A 107 -13.14 7.04 6.33
C ASN A 107 -13.32 6.10 5.14
N CYS A 108 -12.45 6.23 4.12
CA CYS A 108 -12.49 5.35 2.96
C CYS A 108 -11.93 3.95 3.24
N TYR A 109 -10.93 3.84 4.12
CA TYR A 109 -10.30 2.57 4.49
C TYR A 109 -11.26 1.66 5.26
N ASN A 110 -12.09 2.25 6.13
CA ASN A 110 -13.15 1.61 6.91
C ASN A 110 -12.74 0.22 7.47
N PRO A 111 -11.87 0.19 8.49
CA PRO A 111 -11.34 -1.07 9.02
C PRO A 111 -12.43 -1.98 9.62
N GLU A 112 -13.48 -1.37 10.18
CA GLU A 112 -14.61 -2.08 10.79
C GLU A 112 -15.51 -2.76 9.76
N ASN A 113 -15.62 -2.21 8.55
CA ASN A 113 -16.43 -2.79 7.49
C ASN A 113 -15.79 -2.64 6.09
N PRO A 114 -14.81 -3.50 5.75
CA PRO A 114 -14.11 -3.45 4.45
C PRO A 114 -15.04 -3.60 3.24
N SER A 115 -16.19 -4.26 3.40
CA SER A 115 -17.20 -4.41 2.34
C SER A 115 -17.96 -3.11 2.03
N LYS A 116 -17.94 -2.14 2.95
CA LYS A 116 -18.59 -0.82 2.80
C LYS A 116 -17.58 0.30 2.54
N ARG A 117 -16.41 -0.01 1.97
CA ARG A 117 -15.44 1.00 1.56
C ARG A 117 -16.04 1.93 0.52
N ILE A 118 -15.89 3.24 0.73
CA ILE A 118 -16.41 4.27 -0.16
C ILE A 118 -15.39 4.48 -1.29
N ILE A 119 -15.82 4.25 -2.54
CA ILE A 119 -15.00 4.60 -3.71
C ILE A 119 -15.11 6.11 -3.93
N ARG A 120 -13.96 6.80 -3.92
CA ARG A 120 -13.84 8.22 -4.29
C ARG A 120 -12.91 8.39 -5.48
N LYS A 121 -12.87 9.58 -6.09
CA LYS A 121 -12.01 9.90 -7.25
C LYS A 121 -10.51 9.59 -7.04
N LYS A 122 -10.04 9.66 -5.79
CA LYS A 122 -8.65 9.33 -5.40
C LYS A 122 -8.39 7.84 -5.20
N ILE A 123 -9.42 7.00 -5.33
CA ILE A 123 -9.38 5.58 -5.05
C ILE A 123 -9.48 4.79 -6.34
N ARG A 124 -8.52 3.89 -6.55
CA ARG A 124 -8.56 2.93 -7.64
C ARG A 124 -8.52 1.53 -7.08
N LYS A 125 -9.52 0.72 -7.45
CA LYS A 125 -9.54 -0.72 -7.22
C LYS A 125 -8.95 -1.41 -8.44
N VAL A 126 -8.08 -2.38 -8.23
CA VAL A 126 -7.47 -3.17 -9.31
C VAL A 126 -7.86 -4.63 -9.11
N ASP A 127 -8.64 -5.18 -10.06
CA ASP A 127 -9.26 -6.51 -10.01
C ASP A 127 -8.45 -7.56 -10.80
N GLY A 128 -8.44 -8.82 -10.32
CA GLY A 128 -7.58 -9.97 -10.66
C GLY A 128 -7.81 -10.73 -11.99
N GLU A 129 -6.93 -10.59 -13.00
CA GLU A 129 -6.86 -11.45 -14.22
C GLU A 129 -5.47 -11.47 -14.95
N ASN A 130 -4.53 -10.56 -14.67
CA ASN A 130 -3.19 -10.49 -15.30
C ASN A 130 -2.05 -10.43 -14.26
N SER A 131 -0.83 -10.82 -14.65
CA SER A 131 0.38 -10.86 -13.80
C SER A 131 0.52 -9.63 -12.89
N LEU A 132 0.46 -9.86 -11.57
CA LEU A 132 0.38 -8.84 -10.50
C LEU A 132 1.60 -7.90 -10.44
N THR A 133 2.75 -8.36 -10.92
CA THR A 133 3.98 -7.57 -11.03
C THR A 133 3.83 -6.44 -12.06
N LEU A 134 3.15 -6.71 -13.19
CA LEU A 134 2.84 -5.67 -14.18
C LEU A 134 1.82 -4.65 -13.65
N ARG A 135 0.97 -5.03 -12.69
CA ARG A 135 -0.12 -4.19 -12.15
C ARG A 135 0.36 -3.17 -11.11
N LEU A 136 1.23 -3.59 -10.19
CA LEU A 136 1.90 -2.65 -9.29
C LEU A 136 2.73 -1.62 -10.08
N GLN A 137 3.39 -2.07 -11.16
CA GLN A 137 4.11 -1.17 -12.06
C GLN A 137 3.15 -0.28 -12.88
N LEU A 138 2.05 -0.79 -13.41
CA LEU A 138 1.08 -0.02 -14.22
C LEU A 138 0.33 1.04 -13.39
N VAL A 139 -0.13 0.70 -12.18
CA VAL A 139 -0.91 1.62 -11.34
C VAL A 139 -0.04 2.73 -10.78
N ILE A 140 1.20 2.44 -10.40
CA ILE A 140 2.07 3.46 -9.80
C ILE A 140 2.84 4.27 -10.86
N ARG A 141 3.01 3.75 -12.10
CA ARG A 141 3.56 4.52 -13.23
C ARG A 141 2.52 5.34 -14.00
N ARG A 142 1.22 4.98 -14.00
CA ARG A 142 0.15 5.73 -14.69
C ARG A 142 -0.56 6.76 -13.81
N VAL A 143 -0.09 7.00 -12.58
CA VAL A 143 -0.61 8.03 -11.66
C VAL A 143 0.51 8.90 -11.11
#